data_AF-A1ZI63-F1
#
_entry.id   AF-A1ZI63-F1
#
_cell.length_a   1.000
_cell.length_b   1.000
_cell.length_c   1.000
_cell.angle_alpha   90.00
_cell.angle_beta   90.00
_cell.angle_gamma   90.00
#
_symmetry.space_group_name_H-M   'P 1'
#
loop_
_entity.id
_entity.type
_entity.pdbx_description
1 polymer ?
#
loop_
_entity_poly.entity_id
_entity_poly.type
_entity_poly.pdbx_seq_one_letter_code
_entity_poly.pdbx_strand_id
1 'polypeptide(L)'
;MSVNICTAFKVLYMCNLDLAIEANLKKLQQQLAALIQFYEQDLDYQQMVYEFWNAKDILGHLTFWHESFARNIADLGEGRKPNPLKGKLSEVNKQSVETTASSPIEALIDRLKKAQTIIEQYIYNTAIGIIPYKKGSRGYSRQEHLEIVVAHIKRHLKDLNKRYS
;
A
#
# COMPACT_ATOMS: atom_id res chain seq x y z
N MET A 1 -21.47 -16.69 -39.17
CA MET A 1 -20.85 -16.79 -37.83
C MET A 1 -20.73 -15.38 -37.27
N SER A 2 -21.68 -14.97 -36.44
CA SER A 2 -21.64 -13.66 -35.78
C SER A 2 -20.82 -13.81 -34.51
N VAL A 3 -19.56 -13.39 -34.52
CA VAL A 3 -18.75 -13.29 -33.31
C VAL A 3 -19.42 -12.25 -32.42
N ASN A 4 -19.81 -12.64 -31.21
CA ASN A 4 -20.52 -11.79 -30.27
C ASN A 4 -19.57 -10.65 -29.83
N ILE A 5 -19.74 -9.47 -30.43
CA ILE A 5 -18.90 -8.27 -30.25
C ILE A 5 -18.79 -7.89 -28.76
N CYS A 6 -19.83 -8.19 -27.97
CA CYS A 6 -19.85 -7.94 -26.52
C CYS A 6 -18.84 -8.81 -25.75
N THR A 7 -18.59 -10.04 -26.18
CA THR A 7 -17.63 -10.96 -25.55
C THR A 7 -16.19 -10.55 -25.86
N ALA A 8 -15.90 -10.15 -27.10
CA ALA A 8 -14.56 -9.73 -27.50
C ALA A 8 -14.11 -8.45 -26.78
N PHE A 9 -15.01 -7.47 -26.63
CA PHE A 9 -14.72 -6.22 -25.91
C PHE A 9 -14.44 -6.45 -24.42
N LYS A 10 -15.19 -7.36 -23.79
CA LYS A 10 -15.00 -7.72 -22.38
C LYS A 10 -13.66 -8.42 -22.15
N VAL A 11 -13.27 -9.34 -23.03
CA VAL A 11 -11.96 -10.03 -22.96
C VAL A 11 -10.80 -9.05 -23.16
N LEU A 12 -10.90 -8.15 -24.15
CA LEU A 12 -9.86 -7.14 -24.40
C LEU A 12 -9.71 -6.17 -23.22
N TYR A 13 -10.82 -5.72 -22.62
CA TYR A 13 -10.82 -4.84 -21.45
C TYR A 13 -10.24 -5.50 -20.21
N MET A 14 -10.59 -6.77 -19.95
CA MET A 14 -10.02 -7.53 -18.83
C MET A 14 -8.51 -7.73 -19.00
N CYS A 15 -8.05 -8.04 -20.22
CA CYS A 15 -6.63 -8.16 -20.54
C CYS A 15 -5.86 -6.85 -20.29
N ASN A 16 -6.43 -5.71 -20.66
CA ASN A 16 -5.80 -4.40 -20.43
C ASN A 16 -5.75 -4.01 -18.95
N LEU A 17 -6.77 -4.34 -18.16
CA LEU A 17 -6.79 -4.07 -16.72
C LEU A 17 -5.75 -4.92 -15.99
N ASP A 18 -5.61 -6.20 -16.34
CA ASP A 18 -4.64 -7.09 -15.71
C ASP A 18 -3.19 -6.65 -16.04
N LEU A 19 -2.94 -6.16 -17.26
CA LEU A 19 -1.66 -5.53 -17.62
C LEU A 19 -1.38 -4.26 -16.80
N ALA A 20 -2.40 -3.43 -16.55
CA ALA A 20 -2.25 -2.22 -15.73
C ALA A 20 -1.99 -2.57 -14.25
N ILE A 21 -2.68 -3.58 -13.71
CA ILE A 21 -2.44 -4.11 -12.36
C ILE A 21 -1.00 -4.64 -12.24
N GLU A 22 -0.56 -5.46 -13.19
CA GLU A 22 0.81 -6.01 -13.24
C GLU A 22 1.86 -4.89 -13.24
N ALA A 23 1.69 -3.91 -14.13
CA ALA A 23 2.62 -2.79 -14.24
C ALA A 23 2.68 -1.95 -12.95
N ASN A 24 1.54 -1.71 -12.30
CA ASN A 24 1.50 -0.96 -11.05
C ASN A 24 1.99 -1.76 -9.85
N LEU A 25 1.77 -3.08 -9.82
CA LEU A 25 2.33 -3.96 -8.80
C LEU A 25 3.86 -3.99 -8.89
N LYS A 26 4.42 -4.08 -10.10
CA LYS A 26 5.87 -4.02 -10.31
C LYS A 26 6.46 -2.68 -9.82
N LYS A 27 5.78 -1.56 -10.09
CA LYS A 27 6.18 -0.25 -9.54
C LYS A 27 6.15 -0.26 -8.01
N LEU A 28 5.12 -0.85 -7.41
CA LEU A 28 5.00 -0.95 -5.95
C LEU A 28 6.15 -1.77 -5.37
N GLN A 29 6.44 -2.93 -5.93
CA GLN A 29 7.57 -3.77 -5.53
C GLN A 29 8.90 -3.03 -5.62
N GLN A 30 9.12 -2.25 -6.69
CA GLN A 30 10.31 -1.42 -6.84
C GLN A 30 10.41 -0.33 -5.77
N GLN A 31 9.29 0.36 -5.46
CA GLN A 31 9.29 1.37 -4.39
C GLN A 31 9.52 0.76 -3.01
N LEU A 32 8.96 -0.42 -2.73
CA LEU A 32 9.17 -1.14 -1.49
C LEU A 32 10.61 -1.63 -1.35
N ALA A 33 11.20 -2.18 -2.41
CA ALA A 33 12.60 -2.61 -2.42
C ALA A 33 13.54 -1.44 -2.12
N ALA A 34 13.32 -0.29 -2.75
CA ALA A 34 14.13 0.91 -2.50
C ALA A 34 13.92 1.47 -1.08
N LEU A 35 12.69 1.42 -0.55
CA LEU A 35 12.40 1.80 0.83
C LEU A 35 13.10 0.87 1.84
N ILE A 36 13.00 -0.44 1.63
CA ILE A 36 13.64 -1.44 2.50
C ILE A 36 15.16 -1.27 2.48
N GLN A 37 15.74 -1.11 1.29
CA GLN A 37 17.17 -0.84 1.14
C GLN A 37 17.61 0.42 1.89
N PHE A 38 16.77 1.47 1.99
CA PHE A 38 17.08 2.65 2.81
C PHE A 38 17.16 2.32 4.31
N TYR A 39 16.24 1.49 4.82
CA TYR A 39 16.19 1.11 6.24
C TYR A 39 17.15 -0.03 6.63
N GLU A 40 17.82 -0.65 5.66
CA GLU A 40 18.87 -1.65 5.90
C GLU A 40 20.28 -1.02 5.98
N GLN A 41 20.41 0.32 5.89
CA GLN A 41 21.70 1.03 5.79
C GLN A 41 22.41 1.38 7.11
N ASP A 42 22.03 0.82 8.27
CA ASP A 42 22.63 1.13 9.59
C ASP A 42 22.80 2.65 9.85
N LEU A 43 21.73 3.41 9.61
CA LEU A 43 21.68 4.86 9.81
C LEU A 43 21.02 5.22 11.15
N ASP A 44 21.23 6.45 11.62
CA ASP A 44 20.45 7.00 12.74
C ASP A 44 19.02 7.37 12.29
N TYR A 45 18.09 6.43 12.46
CA TYR A 45 16.67 6.62 12.11
C TYR A 45 15.86 7.49 13.10
N GLN A 46 16.49 8.03 14.15
CA GLN A 46 15.85 9.00 15.05
C GLN A 46 15.86 10.44 14.50
N GLN A 47 16.60 10.67 13.41
CA GLN A 47 16.67 11.97 12.79
C GLN A 47 15.29 12.42 12.23
N MET A 48 14.89 13.63 12.61
CA MET A 48 13.64 14.27 12.16
C MET A 48 13.66 14.55 10.66
N VAL A 49 12.61 14.13 9.96
CA VAL A 49 12.39 14.31 8.51
C VAL A 49 11.26 15.32 8.27
N TYR A 50 10.21 15.25 9.09
CA TYR A 50 9.16 16.27 9.18
C TYR A 50 9.16 16.90 10.57
N GLU A 51 8.35 17.94 10.77
CA GLU A 51 8.27 18.67 12.05
C GLU A 51 8.05 17.74 13.26
N PHE A 52 7.24 16.69 13.10
CA PHE A 52 6.88 15.77 14.18
C PHE A 52 7.28 14.32 13.96
N TRP A 53 7.83 13.96 12.79
CA TRP A 53 8.15 12.57 12.45
C TRP A 53 9.63 12.40 12.09
N ASN A 54 10.26 11.43 12.74
CA ASN A 54 11.57 10.93 12.33
C ASN A 54 11.45 9.87 11.22
N ALA A 55 12.57 9.34 10.75
CA ALA A 55 12.55 8.30 9.72
C ALA A 55 11.82 7.03 10.21
N LYS A 56 12.07 6.58 11.45
CA LYS A 56 11.35 5.43 12.00
C LYS A 56 9.83 5.61 11.98
N ASP A 57 9.32 6.79 12.34
CA ASP A 57 7.89 7.11 12.32
C ASP A 57 7.31 7.00 10.91
N ILE A 58 8.07 7.39 9.89
CA ILE A 58 7.68 7.24 8.47
C ILE A 58 7.57 5.77 8.09
N LEU A 59 8.53 4.92 8.48
CA LEU A 59 8.45 3.48 8.22
C LEU A 59 7.23 2.85 8.92
N GLY A 60 7.00 3.23 10.19
CA GLY A 60 5.82 2.82 10.95
C GLY A 60 4.52 3.21 10.25
N HIS A 61 4.41 4.47 9.84
CA HIS A 61 3.28 5.00 9.09
C HIS A 61 3.00 4.23 7.80
N LEU A 62 4.03 4.01 6.98
CA LEU A 62 3.91 3.28 5.72
C LEU A 62 3.48 1.84 5.97
N THR A 63 4.10 1.15 6.93
CA THR A 63 3.77 -0.22 7.33
C THR A 63 2.31 -0.35 7.76
N PHE A 64 1.86 0.55 8.64
CA PHE A 64 0.49 0.55 9.16
C PHE A 64 -0.57 0.68 8.04
N TRP A 65 -0.36 1.61 7.10
CA TRP A 65 -1.28 1.78 5.98
C TRP A 65 -1.23 0.61 4.99
N HIS A 66 -0.04 0.05 4.75
CA HIS A 66 0.12 -1.13 3.89
C HIS A 66 -0.59 -2.36 4.46
N GLU A 67 -0.48 -2.58 5.78
CA GLU A 67 -1.22 -3.62 6.49
C GLU A 67 -2.74 -3.39 6.43
N SER A 68 -3.20 -2.13 6.49
CA SER A 68 -4.61 -1.83 6.33
C SER A 68 -5.11 -2.18 4.93
N PHE A 69 -4.32 -1.95 3.89
CA PHE A 69 -4.66 -2.39 2.54
C PHE A 69 -4.71 -3.92 2.49
N ALA A 70 -3.64 -4.60 2.93
CA ALA A 70 -3.56 -6.05 2.96
C ALA A 70 -4.77 -6.72 3.64
N ARG A 71 -5.17 -6.24 4.83
CA ARG A 71 -6.36 -6.74 5.54
C ARG A 71 -7.64 -6.53 4.73
N ASN A 72 -7.85 -5.32 4.20
CA ASN A 72 -9.10 -5.01 3.50
C ASN A 72 -9.23 -5.79 2.19
N ILE A 73 -8.14 -6.00 1.44
CA ILE A 73 -8.18 -6.77 0.20
C ILE A 73 -8.34 -8.28 0.47
N ALA A 74 -7.69 -8.80 1.52
CA ALA A 74 -7.88 -10.19 1.94
C ALA A 74 -9.31 -10.47 2.40
N ASP A 75 -9.90 -9.58 3.22
CA ASP A 75 -11.30 -9.72 3.64
C ASP A 75 -12.24 -9.80 2.43
N LEU A 76 -12.06 -8.93 1.44
CA LEU A 76 -12.87 -8.98 0.20
C LEU A 76 -12.62 -10.27 -0.59
N GLY A 77 -11.36 -10.69 -0.71
CA GLY A 77 -10.99 -11.91 -1.42
C GLY A 77 -11.55 -13.18 -0.79
N GLU A 78 -11.75 -13.16 0.53
CA GLU A 78 -12.27 -14.28 1.32
C GLU A 78 -13.79 -14.15 1.60
N GLY A 79 -14.47 -13.20 0.96
CA GLY A 79 -15.92 -13.00 1.12
C GLY A 79 -16.34 -12.44 2.49
N ARG A 80 -15.39 -11.90 3.26
CA ARG A 80 -15.64 -11.22 4.54
C ARG A 80 -15.90 -9.73 4.34
N LYS A 81 -16.61 -9.14 5.30
CA LYS A 81 -16.83 -7.69 5.34
C LYS A 81 -15.57 -6.98 5.88
N PRO A 82 -14.94 -6.08 5.10
CA PRO A 82 -13.78 -5.34 5.59
C PRO A 82 -14.13 -4.39 6.74
N ASN A 83 -13.14 -4.11 7.59
CA ASN A 83 -13.24 -3.14 8.68
C ASN A 83 -12.25 -1.97 8.46
N PRO A 84 -12.55 -1.02 7.56
CA PRO A 84 -11.66 0.09 7.27
C PRO A 84 -11.49 1.01 8.48
N LEU A 85 -10.34 1.69 8.52
CA LEU A 85 -9.96 2.61 9.60
C LEU A 85 -11.01 3.71 9.82
N LYS A 86 -11.21 4.12 11.07
CA LYS A 86 -12.23 5.09 11.48
C LYS A 86 -11.56 6.34 12.04
N GLY A 87 -12.22 7.50 11.92
CA GLY A 87 -11.71 8.79 12.41
C GLY A 87 -11.26 9.74 11.30
N LYS A 88 -10.74 10.89 11.72
CA LYS A 88 -10.10 11.88 10.85
C LYS A 88 -8.76 11.33 10.35
N LEU A 89 -8.32 11.79 9.18
CA LEU A 89 -7.04 11.33 8.62
C LEU A 89 -5.87 11.65 9.55
N SER A 90 -5.89 12.81 10.21
CA SER A 90 -4.89 13.20 11.20
C SER A 90 -4.86 12.26 12.42
N GLU A 91 -6.02 11.82 12.91
CA GLU A 91 -6.13 10.88 14.03
C GLU A 91 -5.58 9.50 13.65
N VAL A 92 -5.92 9.01 12.46
CA VAL A 92 -5.41 7.73 11.94
C VAL A 92 -3.91 7.79 11.69
N ASN A 93 -3.40 8.92 11.19
CA ASN A 93 -1.96 9.12 11.02
C ASN A 93 -1.22 9.15 12.35
N LYS A 94 -1.78 9.82 13.37
CA LYS A 94 -1.25 9.79 14.73
C LYS A 94 -1.23 8.36 15.28
N GLN A 95 -2.34 7.62 15.14
CA GLN A 95 -2.44 6.21 15.53
C GLN A 95 -1.36 5.35 14.82
N SER A 96 -1.08 5.61 13.54
CA SER A 96 -0.09 4.85 12.78
C SER A 96 1.31 4.95 13.37
N VAL A 97 1.69 6.12 13.87
CA VAL A 97 2.97 6.34 14.55
C VAL A 97 2.95 5.75 15.96
N GLU A 98 1.91 6.04 16.75
CA GLU A 98 1.80 5.57 18.14
C GLU A 98 1.82 4.05 18.25
N THR A 99 1.10 3.34 17.37
CA THR A 99 0.99 1.88 17.39
C THR A 99 2.23 1.16 16.86
N THR A 100 3.16 1.89 16.26
CA THR A 100 4.40 1.32 15.68
C THR A 100 5.66 1.78 16.41
N ALA A 101 5.56 2.76 17.32
CA ALA A 101 6.69 3.39 18.00
C ALA A 101 7.62 2.40 18.73
N SER A 102 7.07 1.35 19.33
CA SER A 102 7.83 0.30 20.04
C SER A 102 8.39 -0.79 19.14
N SER A 103 7.98 -0.86 17.86
CA SER A 103 8.49 -1.87 16.94
C SER A 103 9.93 -1.52 16.50
N PRO A 104 10.87 -2.48 16.48
CA PRO A 104 12.17 -2.27 15.85
C PRO A 104 12.04 -2.19 14.32
N ILE A 105 13.06 -1.64 13.64
CA ILE A 105 13.05 -1.42 12.19
C ILE A 105 12.83 -2.73 11.44
N GLU A 106 13.51 -3.79 11.84
CA GLU A 106 13.45 -5.12 11.25
C GLU A 106 12.03 -5.70 11.34
N ALA A 107 11.37 -5.52 12.49
CA ALA A 107 9.99 -5.97 12.67
C ALA A 107 9.01 -5.20 11.78
N LEU A 108 9.25 -3.90 11.56
CA LEU A 108 8.43 -3.10 10.63
C LEU A 108 8.65 -3.53 9.18
N ILE A 109 9.89 -3.81 8.78
CA ILE A 109 10.21 -4.36 7.45
C ILE A 109 9.52 -5.71 7.24
N ASP A 110 9.58 -6.62 8.22
CA ASP A 110 8.94 -7.94 8.12
C ASP A 110 7.42 -7.84 8.00
N ARG A 111 6.81 -6.94 8.78
CA ARG A 111 5.38 -6.64 8.70
C ARG A 111 4.99 -6.08 7.33
N LEU A 112 5.79 -5.16 6.80
CA LEU A 112 5.59 -4.58 5.48
C LEU A 112 5.69 -5.64 4.37
N LYS A 113 6.69 -6.52 4.43
CA LYS A 113 6.86 -7.66 3.50
C LYS A 113 5.66 -8.60 3.55
N LYS A 114 5.20 -8.98 4.75
CA LYS A 114 4.01 -9.83 4.93
C LYS A 114 2.74 -9.18 4.34
N ALA A 115 2.53 -7.90 4.60
CA ALA A 115 1.41 -7.15 4.03
C ALA A 115 1.49 -7.13 2.49
N GLN A 116 2.69 -6.95 1.92
CA GLN A 116 2.90 -6.99 0.48
C GLN A 116 2.54 -8.35 -0.13
N THR A 117 2.96 -9.46 0.50
CA THR A 117 2.60 -10.81 0.02
C THR A 117 1.09 -11.03 -0.01
N ILE A 118 0.36 -10.55 1.00
CA ILE A 118 -1.11 -10.63 1.03
C ILE A 118 -1.72 -9.81 -0.12
N ILE A 119 -1.20 -8.61 -0.38
CA ILE A 119 -1.67 -7.79 -1.51
C ILE A 119 -1.46 -8.56 -2.82
N GLU A 120 -0.27 -9.11 -3.05
CA GLU A 120 0.07 -9.90 -4.25
C GLU A 120 -0.85 -11.10 -4.45
N GLN A 121 -1.24 -11.77 -3.36
CA GLN A 121 -2.16 -12.89 -3.40
C GLN A 121 -3.56 -12.51 -3.90
N TYR A 122 -4.07 -11.34 -3.49
CA TYR A 122 -5.47 -10.97 -3.75
C TYR A 122 -5.68 -9.91 -4.84
N ILE A 123 -4.63 -9.22 -5.29
CA ILE A 123 -4.75 -8.10 -6.23
C ILE A 123 -5.26 -8.51 -7.62
N TYR A 124 -5.11 -9.77 -8.01
CA TYR A 124 -5.65 -10.29 -9.27
C TYR A 124 -7.09 -10.80 -9.17
N ASN A 125 -7.69 -10.80 -7.98
CA ASN A 125 -9.07 -11.25 -7.81
C ASN A 125 -10.05 -10.25 -8.46
N THR A 126 -10.60 -10.63 -9.62
CA THR A 126 -11.50 -9.79 -10.42
C THR A 126 -12.88 -9.58 -9.81
N ALA A 127 -13.27 -10.37 -8.80
CA ALA A 127 -14.49 -10.12 -8.03
C ALA A 127 -14.36 -8.91 -7.10
N ILE A 128 -13.12 -8.47 -6.79
CA ILE A 128 -12.87 -7.29 -5.98
C ILE A 128 -13.01 -6.04 -6.86
N GLY A 129 -14.18 -5.41 -6.80
CA GLY A 129 -14.44 -4.14 -7.48
C GLY A 129 -13.82 -2.94 -6.77
N ILE A 130 -14.15 -2.75 -5.49
CA ILE A 130 -13.75 -1.59 -4.69
C ILE A 130 -13.18 -2.02 -3.35
N ILE A 131 -11.98 -1.53 -3.03
CA ILE A 131 -11.29 -1.72 -1.76
C ILE A 131 -11.57 -0.48 -0.88
N PRO A 132 -12.14 -0.65 0.31
CA PRO A 132 -12.33 0.47 1.23
C PRO A 132 -10.98 0.91 1.82
N TYR A 133 -10.76 2.22 1.91
CA TYR A 133 -9.54 2.81 2.47
C TYR A 133 -9.74 3.24 3.93
N LYS A 134 -10.66 4.18 4.14
CA LYS A 134 -11.03 4.73 5.45
C LYS A 134 -12.55 4.96 5.48
N LYS A 135 -13.19 4.72 6.62
CA LYS A 135 -14.62 4.97 6.79
C LYS A 135 -14.94 6.44 6.48
N GLY A 136 -15.97 6.65 5.65
CA GLY A 136 -16.40 7.98 5.19
C GLY A 136 -15.57 8.57 4.04
N SER A 137 -14.57 7.85 3.53
CA SER A 137 -13.82 8.21 2.32
C SER A 137 -14.26 7.32 1.15
N ARG A 138 -14.01 7.76 -0.08
CA ARG A 138 -14.21 6.88 -1.24
C ARG A 138 -13.31 5.65 -1.15
N GLY A 139 -13.80 4.52 -1.64
CA GLY A 139 -12.96 3.36 -1.92
C GLY A 139 -12.22 3.52 -3.24
N TYR A 140 -11.29 2.61 -3.49
CA TYR A 140 -10.47 2.59 -4.70
C TYR A 140 -10.61 1.26 -5.41
N SER A 141 -10.58 1.28 -6.73
CA SER A 141 -10.34 0.04 -7.49
C SER A 141 -8.96 -0.54 -7.17
N ARG A 142 -8.74 -1.80 -7.54
CA ARG A 142 -7.44 -2.49 -7.40
C ARG A 142 -6.30 -1.69 -8.03
N GLN A 143 -6.51 -1.19 -9.25
CA GLN A 143 -5.53 -0.38 -9.96
C GLN A 143 -5.26 0.96 -9.25
N GLU A 144 -6.31 1.75 -8.95
CA GLU A 144 -6.16 3.04 -8.30
C GLU A 144 -5.46 2.92 -6.94
N HIS A 145 -5.74 1.85 -6.20
CA HIS A 145 -5.13 1.69 -4.88
C HIS A 145 -3.62 1.45 -4.98
N LEU A 146 -3.17 0.63 -5.95
CA LEU A 146 -1.74 0.47 -6.23
C LEU A 146 -1.09 1.81 -6.62
N GLU A 147 -1.73 2.60 -7.49
CA GLU A 147 -1.20 3.91 -7.93
C GLU A 147 -1.02 4.88 -6.76
N ILE A 148 -2.02 4.95 -5.88
CA ILE A 148 -1.98 5.80 -4.67
C ILE A 148 -0.85 5.36 -3.75
N VAL A 149 -0.70 4.06 -3.48
CA VAL A 149 0.34 3.54 -2.58
C VAL A 149 1.73 3.75 -3.18
N VAL A 150 1.92 3.53 -4.49
CA VAL A 150 3.17 3.83 -5.20
C VAL A 150 3.55 5.31 -5.04
N ALA A 151 2.61 6.22 -5.32
CA ALA A 151 2.86 7.65 -5.18
C ALA A 151 3.17 8.05 -3.73
N HIS A 152 2.50 7.42 -2.77
CA HIS A 152 2.68 7.65 -1.35
C HIS A 152 4.09 7.27 -0.88
N ILE A 153 4.54 6.04 -1.17
CA ILE A 153 5.88 5.57 -0.80
C ILE A 153 6.96 6.42 -1.50
N LYS A 154 6.78 6.68 -2.80
CA LYS A 154 7.73 7.49 -3.59
C LYS A 154 7.97 8.88 -2.98
N ARG A 155 6.91 9.52 -2.49
CA ARG A 155 7.01 10.84 -1.82
C ARG A 155 7.86 10.74 -0.55
N HIS A 156 7.55 9.79 0.32
CA HIS A 156 8.31 9.62 1.56
C HIS A 156 9.77 9.24 1.31
N LEU A 157 10.03 8.34 0.36
CA LEU A 157 11.39 7.96 -0.01
C LEU A 157 12.21 9.14 -0.55
N LYS A 158 11.58 10.03 -1.34
CA LYS A 158 12.23 11.27 -1.79
C LYS A 158 12.65 12.16 -0.62
N ASP A 159 11.76 12.33 0.37
CA ASP A 159 12.03 13.18 1.53
C ASP A 159 13.08 12.57 2.46
N LEU A 160 13.05 11.25 2.65
CA LEU A 160 14.09 10.48 3.36
C LEU A 160 15.46 10.67 2.69
N ASN A 161 15.56 10.40 1.38
CA ASN A 161 16.81 10.57 0.66
C ASN A 161 17.33 12.00 0.76
N LYS A 162 16.47 13.01 0.61
CA LYS A 162 16.87 14.42 0.76
C LYS A 162 17.45 14.72 2.14
N ARG A 163 16.94 14.09 3.20
CA ARG A 163 17.34 14.35 4.58
C ARG A 163 18.65 13.64 4.99
N TYR A 164 18.98 12.54 4.32
CA TYR A 164 20.14 11.67 4.59
C TYR A 164 21.19 11.70 3.46
N SER A 165 21.07 12.63 2.50
CA SER A 165 22.11 12.92 1.50
C SER A 165 23.20 13.84 2.07
#